data_AF-C6T3I1-F1
#
_entry.id   AF-C6T3I1-F1
#
_cell.length_a   1.000
_cell.length_b   1.000
_cell.length_c   1.000
_cell.angle_alpha   90.00
_cell.angle_beta   90.00
_cell.angle_gamma   90.00
#
_symmetry.space_group_name_H-M   'P 1'
#
loop_
_entity.id
_entity.type
_entity.pdbx_description
1 polymer ?
#
loop_
_entity_poly.entity_id
_entity_poly.type
_entity_poly.pdbx_seq_one_letter_code
_entity_poly.pdbx_strand_id
1 'polypeptide(L)'
;MLLKFVTSCSRAPLLGFKYLQPPFTIHKVACDVPLWATIGGQDVDRLPSASTCYNTLKLPTYKRPGTLRAKLLYAISSNAGFELS
;
A
#
# COMPACT_ATOMS: atom_id res chain seq x y z
N MET A 1 -11.32 3.40 4.44
CA MET A 1 -10.06 3.28 5.20
C MET A 1 -8.83 3.41 4.30
N LEU A 2 -8.75 2.72 3.15
CA LEU A 2 -7.63 2.86 2.21
C LEU A 2 -7.35 4.31 1.75
N LEU A 3 -8.40 5.07 1.41
CA LEU A 3 -8.22 6.45 0.97
C LEU A 3 -7.51 7.30 2.04
N LYS A 4 -8.02 7.27 3.28
CA LYS A 4 -7.38 7.94 4.43
C LYS A 4 -5.95 7.47 4.67
N PHE A 5 -5.67 6.17 4.51
CA PHE A 5 -4.32 5.63 4.66
C PHE A 5 -3.34 6.25 3.65
N VAL A 6 -3.77 6.48 2.41
CA VAL A 6 -2.90 7.00 1.34
C VAL A 6 -2.91 8.51 1.22
N THR A 7 -4.00 9.19 1.59
CA THR A 7 -4.20 10.63 1.33
C THR A 7 -4.44 11.45 2.60
N SER A 8 -4.49 10.83 3.78
CA SER A 8 -4.94 11.43 5.05
C SER A 8 -6.40 11.91 5.07
N CYS A 9 -7.10 11.90 3.94
CA CYS A 9 -8.50 12.31 3.82
C CYS A 9 -9.43 11.09 3.74
N SER A 10 -10.49 11.08 4.56
CA SER A 10 -11.52 10.03 4.47
C SER A 10 -12.54 10.26 3.35
N ARG A 11 -12.57 11.46 2.76
CA ARG A 11 -13.52 11.85 1.70
C ARG A 11 -12.85 11.89 0.34
N ALA A 12 -13.55 11.39 -0.68
CA ALA A 12 -13.12 11.51 -2.06
C ALA A 12 -13.23 12.98 -2.53
N PRO A 13 -12.41 13.42 -3.51
CA PRO A 13 -12.55 14.74 -4.12
C PRO A 13 -13.94 14.89 -4.77
N LEU A 14 -14.57 16.04 -4.59
CA LEU A 14 -15.93 16.30 -5.08
C LEU A 14 -16.05 16.12 -6.60
N LEU A 15 -15.04 16.54 -7.35
CA LEU A 15 -14.98 16.44 -8.82
C LEU A 15 -14.31 15.14 -9.31
N GLY A 16 -14.07 14.20 -8.39
CA GLY A 16 -13.41 12.93 -8.69
C GLY A 16 -11.88 12.98 -8.64
N PHE A 17 -11.27 11.79 -8.72
CA PHE A 17 -9.82 11.59 -8.51
C PHE A 17 -8.92 12.25 -9.55
N LYS A 18 -9.45 12.65 -10.72
CA LYS A 18 -8.73 13.45 -11.72
C LYS A 18 -8.19 14.76 -11.12
N TYR A 19 -8.86 15.30 -10.10
CA TYR A 19 -8.51 16.54 -9.43
C TYR A 19 -7.75 16.34 -8.12
N LEU A 20 -7.39 15.09 -7.78
CA LEU A 20 -6.52 14.85 -6.63
C LEU A 20 -5.10 15.28 -7.02
N GLN A 21 -4.53 16.25 -6.28
CA GLN A 21 -3.20 16.77 -6.54
C GLN A 21 -2.31 16.55 -5.30
N PRO A 22 -1.22 15.77 -5.40
CA PRO A 22 -0.83 14.95 -6.56
C PRO A 22 -1.79 13.78 -6.84
N PRO A 23 -1.76 13.17 -8.04
CA PRO A 23 -2.62 12.03 -8.36
C PRO A 23 -2.37 10.84 -7.44
N PHE A 24 -3.42 10.07 -7.19
CA PHE A 24 -3.27 8.83 -6.44
C PHE A 24 -2.32 7.90 -7.19
N THR A 25 -1.20 7.53 -6.56
CA THR A 25 -0.12 6.80 -7.21
C THR A 25 0.14 5.49 -6.50
N ILE A 26 0.31 4.40 -7.25
CA ILE A 26 0.79 3.13 -6.72
C ILE A 26 2.25 2.97 -7.12
N HIS A 27 3.15 3.05 -6.15
CA HIS A 27 4.57 2.87 -6.34
C HIS A 27 4.96 1.42 -6.02
N LYS A 28 5.46 0.71 -7.03
CA LYS A 28 5.95 -0.66 -6.86
C LYS A 28 7.30 -0.66 -6.16
N VAL A 29 7.38 -1.29 -5.00
CA VAL A 29 8.63 -1.47 -4.24
C VAL A 29 9.20 -2.85 -4.54
N ALA A 30 10.38 -2.88 -5.16
CA ALA A 30 11.11 -4.12 -5.36
C ALA A 30 11.47 -4.73 -3.99
N CYS A 31 11.19 -6.01 -3.84
CA CYS A 31 11.57 -6.81 -2.69
C CYS A 31 12.12 -8.12 -3.23
N ASP A 32 13.11 -8.67 -2.53
CA ASP A 32 13.62 -9.99 -2.87
C ASP A 32 12.50 -10.99 -2.60
N VAL A 33 11.93 -11.52 -3.67
CA VAL A 33 10.90 -12.55 -3.60
C VAL A 33 11.64 -13.87 -3.65
N PRO A 34 11.71 -14.61 -2.54
CA PRO A 34 12.54 -15.79 -2.52
C PRO A 34 11.88 -16.89 -3.36
N LEU A 35 12.69 -17.73 -4.01
CA LEU A 35 12.21 -18.72 -4.99
C LEU A 35 11.10 -19.62 -4.41
N TRP A 36 11.20 -19.97 -3.12
CA TRP A 36 10.20 -20.79 -2.43
C TRP A 36 8.80 -20.14 -2.41
N ALA A 37 8.68 -18.82 -2.46
CA ALA A 37 7.38 -18.12 -2.57
C ALA A 37 6.62 -18.47 -3.86
N THR A 38 7.32 -18.93 -4.91
CA THR A 38 6.70 -19.37 -6.17
C THR A 38 6.12 -20.79 -6.10
N ILE A 39 6.57 -21.62 -5.16
CA ILE A 39 6.17 -23.02 -4.98
C ILE A 39 5.32 -23.25 -3.72
N GLY A 40 4.74 -22.18 -3.16
CA GLY A 40 3.81 -22.25 -2.01
C GLY A 40 4.38 -21.71 -0.69
N GLY A 41 5.65 -21.35 -0.66
CA GLY A 41 6.31 -20.71 0.47
C GLY A 41 5.70 -19.38 0.90
N GLN A 42 6.05 -18.89 2.10
CA GLN A 42 5.79 -17.53 2.56
C GLN A 42 6.43 -16.50 1.61
N ASP A 43 5.68 -15.42 1.44
CA ASP A 43 5.91 -14.36 0.45
C ASP A 43 6.59 -13.17 1.16
N VAL A 44 6.75 -12.04 0.49
CA VAL A 44 7.44 -10.86 1.02
C VAL A 44 6.86 -10.43 2.37
N ASP A 45 7.71 -10.32 3.40
CA ASP A 45 7.25 -9.96 4.75
C ASP A 45 6.97 -8.47 4.96
N ARG A 46 7.65 -7.61 4.22
CA ARG A 46 7.49 -6.16 4.28
C ARG A 46 6.02 -5.76 4.12
N LEU A 47 5.55 -4.85 4.97
CA LEU A 47 4.20 -4.28 4.88
C LEU A 47 4.15 -3.14 3.84
N PRO A 48 2.99 -2.88 3.22
CA PRO A 48 2.81 -1.70 2.40
C PRO A 48 2.80 -0.45 3.28
N SER A 49 3.30 0.65 2.74
CA SER A 49 3.31 1.95 3.41
C SER A 49 2.71 3.03 2.51
N ALA A 50 2.45 4.21 3.07
CA ALA A 50 1.93 5.33 2.32
C ALA A 50 2.80 6.58 2.51
N SER A 51 2.80 7.45 1.51
CA SER A 51 3.33 8.80 1.62
C SER A 51 2.20 9.77 1.31
N THR A 52 1.56 10.25 2.38
CA THR A 52 0.33 11.04 2.31
C THR A 52 0.53 12.38 1.62
N CYS A 53 1.68 13.01 1.79
CA CYS A 53 2.05 14.24 1.07
C CYS A 53 2.03 14.07 -0.46
N TYR A 54 2.21 12.84 -0.94
CA TYR A 54 2.28 12.52 -2.36
C TYR A 54 1.14 11.60 -2.84
N ASN A 55 0.11 11.39 -2.02
CA ASN A 55 -0.99 10.45 -2.31
C ASN A 55 -0.49 9.10 -2.86
N THR A 56 0.63 8.60 -2.34
CA THR A 56 1.34 7.44 -2.90
C THR A 56 1.24 6.23 -1.98
N LEU A 57 0.72 5.12 -2.51
CA LEU A 57 0.77 3.80 -1.89
C LEU A 57 2.03 3.07 -2.36
N LYS A 58 2.95 2.80 -1.44
CA LYS A 58 4.16 2.00 -1.68
C LYS A 58 3.82 0.54 -1.46
N LEU A 59 3.77 -0.22 -2.55
CA LEU A 59 3.32 -1.61 -2.56
C LEU A 59 4.49 -2.55 -2.83
N PRO A 60 4.89 -3.39 -1.85
CA PRO A 60 5.85 -4.46 -2.07
C PRO A 60 5.39 -5.42 -3.17
N THR A 61 6.37 -6.04 -3.83
CA THR A 61 6.16 -6.99 -4.93
C THR A 61 5.72 -8.37 -4.43
N TYR A 62 4.54 -8.44 -3.80
CA TYR A 62 3.95 -9.70 -3.36
C TYR A 62 3.68 -10.62 -4.56
N LYS A 63 4.01 -11.90 -4.43
CA LYS A 63 3.73 -12.92 -5.45
C LYS A 63 2.26 -13.31 -5.47
N ARG A 64 1.62 -13.36 -4.30
CA ARG A 64 0.24 -13.87 -4.13
C ARG A 64 -0.75 -12.74 -3.85
N PRO A 65 -1.91 -12.70 -4.54
CA PRO A 65 -2.98 -11.75 -4.23
C PRO A 65 -3.49 -11.86 -2.79
N GLY A 66 -3.51 -13.08 -2.22
CA GLY A 66 -3.91 -13.31 -0.83
C GLY A 66 -2.98 -12.62 0.17
N THR A 67 -1.66 -12.71 -0.05
CA THR A 67 -0.66 -12.03 0.78
C THR A 67 -0.82 -10.51 0.69
N LEU A 68 -0.99 -9.97 -0.52
CA LEU A 68 -1.22 -8.55 -0.75
C LEU A 68 -2.44 -8.06 0.04
N ARG A 69 -3.58 -8.76 -0.10
CA ARG A 69 -4.82 -8.39 0.59
C ARG A 69 -4.65 -8.41 2.11
N ALA A 70 -4.07 -9.48 2.66
CA ALA A 70 -3.89 -9.63 4.10
C ALA A 70 -2.99 -8.52 4.67
N LYS A 71 -1.83 -8.27 4.05
CA LYS A 71 -0.88 -7.25 4.51
C LYS A 71 -1.38 -5.84 4.30
N LEU A 72 -2.11 -5.57 3.21
CA LEU A 72 -2.73 -4.27 2.98
C LEU A 72 -3.82 -3.96 4.01
N LEU A 73 -4.70 -4.92 4.29
CA LEU A 73 -5.71 -4.76 5.33
C LEU A 73 -5.07 -4.53 6.70
N TYR A 74 -4.05 -5.32 7.03
CA TYR A 74 -3.28 -5.14 8.26
C TYR A 74 -2.67 -3.74 8.36
N ALA A 75 -1.98 -3.26 7.31
CA ALA A 75 -1.35 -1.94 7.33
C ALA A 75 -2.37 -0.80 7.50
N ILE A 76 -3.54 -0.92 6.85
CA ILE A 76 -4.63 0.06 6.95
C ILE A 76 -5.28 0.03 8.34
N SER A 77 -5.50 -1.15 8.92
CA SER A 77 -6.15 -1.29 10.23
C SER A 77 -5.25 -0.89 11.39
N SER A 78 -3.96 -1.22 11.29
CA SER A 78 -2.97 -0.96 12.34
C SER A 78 -2.39 0.46 12.25
N ASN A 79 -2.86 1.29 11.33
CA ASN A 79 -2.36 2.64 11.07
C ASN A 79 -0.83 2.71 10.85
N ALA A 80 -0.23 1.60 10.37
CA ALA A 80 1.20 1.34 10.28
C ALA A 80 1.95 2.18 9.21
N GLY A 81 1.36 3.29 8.79
CA GLY A 81 1.94 4.27 7.86
C GLY A 81 2.31 5.60 8.50
N PHE A 82 2.07 5.79 9.81
CA PHE A 82 2.41 7.01 10.56
C PHE A 82 3.57 6.82 11.55
N GLU A 83 4.06 5.60 11.73
CA GLU A 83 5.21 5.35 12.60
C GLU A 83 6.51 5.49 11.80
N LEU A 84 7.26 6.55 12.12
CA LEU A 84 8.64 6.88 11.75
C LEU A 84 8.87 7.59 10.41
N SER A 85 8.82 8.93 10.46
CA SER A 85 9.79 9.78 9.74
C SER A 85 11.07 9.91 10.57
#